data_AF-A0A511KEC6-F1
#
_entry.id   AF-A0A511KEC6-F1
#
_cell.length_a   1.000
_cell.length_b   1.000
_cell.length_c   1.000
_cell.angle_alpha   90.00
_cell.angle_beta   90.00
_cell.angle_gamma   90.00
#
_symmetry.space_group_name_H-M   'P 1'
#
loop_
_entity.id
_entity.type
_entity.pdbx_description
1 polymer ?
#
loop_
_entity_poly.entity_id
_entity_poly.type
_entity_poly.pdbx_seq_one_letter_code
_entity_poly.pdbx_strand_id
1 'polypeptide(L)'
;MSVPLPPELVTLCLQQLDPGDPSTVPTLLAVSLASRSFKSLALAPLLWKPVADETYHRHRPPSSAIPSFEADAFSYFRQRAEKDLRARSIVRELANQPVKRLDKTEELRRLGPDVTENRLWRAEEFTEERRPNNWLCLLYWARESRKALLREEAVRVWREIAIRDVRGEEADDDFERGMNAFGAFRGFDPMVLPRERFDVANHPRLVEATSHPPFDGSKRLEWIAREAYEYTRSIGLKPAVEGAYHNLDCQYVEPVWIRAAGPSAQNYGTLPMTLVGIFCSLVRCLPIAREFKIRVRPVGFPGTVLVALAYEGSDEWVYINVFSSGKILSRDRLLSLLGAMGQAGETRFLDPASAREMCLRVARNILTAVQTGEQAPGIPLRHETAIAALYSVSHALFLLTNPQLLIGGERTALDRDVDQYFEWMCSLIQSEFPLDVHYLECALPILSSDVRTRIRALCEAIREEDAANKEQKLVNGEIKWPIGHVFRHRLFRYVAVIRGWDYKCEASEQWIRQMRVDTLPHGRNQPFYHVIVDDGSARYVAQENVTDTPIDDDEVDRFLANEGFGRYFRKRERREDGRWTFVASAEVEAEYPDS
;
A
#
# COMPACT_ATOMS: atom_id res chain seq x y z
N MET A 1 36.38 46.19 24.75
CA MET A 1 36.74 44.86 24.20
C MET A 1 35.52 43.97 24.31
N SER A 2 34.90 43.60 23.19
CA SER A 2 33.82 42.60 23.20
C SER A 2 34.45 41.23 23.45
N VAL A 3 34.13 40.60 24.58
CA VAL A 3 34.53 39.21 24.83
C VAL A 3 33.71 38.32 23.87
N PRO A 4 34.34 37.53 22.99
CA PRO A 4 33.60 36.62 22.12
C PRO A 4 32.88 35.58 22.99
N LEU A 5 31.63 35.27 22.61
CA LEU A 5 30.87 34.19 23.25
C LEU A 5 31.63 32.86 23.08
N PRO A 6 31.76 32.06 24.16
CA PRO A 6 32.30 30.71 24.07
C PRO A 6 31.52 29.86 23.03
N PRO A 7 32.21 28.99 22.26
CA PRO A 7 31.57 28.07 21.30
C PRO A 7 30.44 27.22 21.89
N GLU A 8 30.55 26.87 23.17
CA GLU A 8 29.55 26.10 23.92
C GLU A 8 28.26 26.90 24.11
N LEU A 9 28.35 28.20 24.41
CA LEU A 9 27.17 29.06 24.53
C LEU A 9 26.50 29.30 23.18
N VAL A 10 27.29 29.46 22.12
CA VAL A 10 26.77 29.53 20.75
C VAL A 10 26.02 28.25 20.39
N THR A 11 26.60 27.09 20.70
CA THR A 11 25.98 25.78 20.46
C THR A 11 24.67 25.63 21.24
N LEU A 12 24.66 26.00 22.52
CA LEU A 12 23.45 25.98 23.35
C LEU A 12 22.34 26.88 22.79
N CYS A 13 22.68 28.06 22.27
CA CYS A 13 21.72 28.93 21.58
C CYS A 13 21.15 28.26 20.33
N LEU A 14 21.98 27.61 19.51
CA LEU A 14 21.53 26.88 18.32
C LEU A 14 20.66 25.66 18.67
N GLN A 15 20.92 25.02 19.81
CA GLN A 15 20.09 23.91 20.32
C GLN A 15 18.69 24.35 20.78
N GLN A 16 18.45 25.65 20.99
CA GLN A 16 17.10 26.16 21.30
C GLN A 16 16.19 26.23 20.07
N LEU A 17 16.72 26.02 18.87
CA LEU A 17 15.90 25.97 17.66
C LEU A 17 15.01 24.72 17.71
N ASP A 18 13.71 24.90 17.49
CA ASP A 18 12.76 23.80 17.41
C ASP A 18 13.04 22.96 16.15
N PRO A 19 13.38 21.67 16.26
CA PRO A 19 13.63 20.81 15.11
C PRO A 19 12.46 20.73 14.12
N GLY A 20 11.22 20.96 14.59
CA GLY A 20 10.01 20.93 13.76
C GLY A 20 9.70 22.25 13.05
N ASP A 21 10.37 23.35 13.40
CA ASP A 21 10.14 24.65 12.78
C ASP A 21 10.77 24.71 11.38
N PRO A 22 10.01 25.07 10.32
CA PRO A 22 10.53 25.18 8.95
C PRO A 22 11.72 26.15 8.77
N SER A 23 11.92 27.08 9.70
CA SER A 23 13.02 28.04 9.70
C SER A 23 14.32 27.48 10.30
N THR A 24 14.28 26.38 11.05
CA THR A 24 15.45 25.81 11.74
C THR A 24 16.56 25.39 10.78
N VAL A 25 16.24 24.61 9.75
CA VAL A 25 17.21 24.18 8.73
C VAL A 25 17.83 25.40 7.99
N PRO A 26 17.04 26.34 7.44
CA PRO A 26 17.57 27.58 6.88
C PRO A 26 18.47 28.37 7.83
N THR A 27 18.09 28.51 9.10
CA THR A 27 18.87 29.23 10.11
C THR A 27 20.21 28.55 10.36
N LEU A 28 20.24 27.23 10.59
CA LEU A 28 21.49 26.48 10.78
C LEU A 28 22.42 26.60 9.56
N LEU A 29 21.87 26.50 8.36
CA LEU A 29 22.64 26.69 7.12
C LEU A 29 23.16 28.13 7.01
N ALA A 30 22.36 29.15 7.29
CA ALA A 30 22.78 30.54 7.26
C ALA A 30 23.92 30.83 8.27
N VAL A 31 23.82 30.31 9.49
CA VAL A 31 24.89 30.39 10.49
C VAL A 31 26.15 29.70 9.98
N SER A 32 26.02 28.54 9.33
CA SER A 32 27.17 27.82 8.77
C SER A 32 27.94 28.60 7.69
N LEU A 33 27.27 29.56 7.03
CA LEU A 33 27.87 30.41 6.01
C LEU A 33 28.57 31.65 6.59
N ALA A 34 28.38 31.96 7.88
CA ALA A 34 28.90 33.18 8.49
C ALA A 34 30.42 33.17 8.70
N SER A 35 31.00 32.03 9.13
CA SER A 35 32.46 31.88 9.30
C SER A 35 32.87 30.40 9.39
N ARG A 36 34.17 30.11 9.30
CA ARG A 36 34.69 28.74 9.51
C ARG A 36 34.36 28.18 10.90
N SER A 37 34.39 29.03 11.93
CA SER A 37 34.05 28.63 13.30
C SER A 37 32.56 28.32 13.42
N PHE A 38 31.69 29.20 12.91
CA PHE A 38 30.24 28.96 12.90
C PHE A 38 29.86 27.76 12.05
N LYS A 39 30.55 27.49 10.94
CA LYS A 39 30.37 26.27 10.14
C LYS A 39 30.61 25.02 10.97
N SER A 40 31.68 24.97 11.75
CA SER A 40 31.99 23.81 12.60
C SER A 40 30.92 23.59 13.67
N LEU A 41 30.36 24.66 14.24
CA LEU A 41 29.33 24.58 15.27
C LEU A 41 27.95 24.23 14.69
N ALA A 42 27.54 24.91 13.62
CA ALA A 42 26.23 24.75 13.01
C ALA A 42 26.03 23.40 12.29
N LEU A 43 27.12 22.72 11.91
CA LEU A 43 27.07 21.39 11.29
C LEU A 43 27.33 20.26 12.30
N ALA A 44 27.42 20.57 13.59
CA ALA A 44 27.66 19.55 14.61
C ALA A 44 26.51 18.52 14.67
N PRO A 45 26.80 17.20 14.78
CA PRO A 45 25.77 16.16 14.79
C PRO A 45 24.67 16.36 15.84
N LEU A 46 25.01 16.93 17.01
CA LEU A 46 24.05 17.23 18.07
C LEU A 46 22.91 18.17 17.67
N LEU A 47 23.09 19.01 16.64
CA LEU A 47 22.05 19.89 16.10
C LEU A 47 21.20 19.18 15.05
N TRP A 48 21.81 18.29 14.28
CA TRP A 48 21.16 17.66 13.13
C TRP A 48 20.46 16.33 13.44
N LYS A 49 20.83 15.63 14.52
CA LYS A 49 20.11 14.42 14.96
C LYS A 49 18.62 14.70 15.24
N PRO A 50 18.25 15.69 16.10
CA PRO A 50 16.84 15.99 16.36
C PRO A 50 16.09 16.44 15.10
N VAL A 51 16.75 17.22 14.25
CA VAL A 51 16.17 17.70 12.98
C VAL A 51 15.88 16.53 12.03
N ALA A 52 16.81 15.59 11.90
CA ALA A 52 16.63 14.39 11.09
C ALA A 52 15.57 13.45 11.67
N ASP A 53 15.52 13.27 12.99
CA ASP A 53 14.51 12.45 13.65
C ASP A 53 13.10 12.98 13.41
N GLU A 54 12.89 14.29 13.57
CA GLU A 54 11.60 14.96 13.33
C GLU A 54 11.19 14.94 11.84
N THR A 55 12.17 14.98 10.93
CA THR A 55 11.92 15.04 9.48
C THR A 55 11.73 13.66 8.87
N TYR A 56 12.55 12.68 9.23
CA TYR A 56 12.70 11.42 8.49
C TYR A 56 12.47 10.15 9.33
N HIS A 57 12.65 10.15 10.65
CA HIS A 57 12.60 8.90 11.44
C HIS A 57 11.27 8.69 12.16
N ARG A 58 10.18 9.18 11.56
CA ARG A 58 8.85 9.08 12.14
C ARG A 58 8.35 7.64 12.20
N HIS A 59 8.56 6.88 11.14
CA HIS A 59 8.09 5.49 11.03
C HIS A 59 9.25 4.53 10.76
N ARG A 60 10.24 4.95 9.96
CA ARG A 60 11.41 4.11 9.64
C ARG A 60 12.62 4.52 10.49
N PRO A 61 13.46 3.57 10.90
CA PRO A 61 14.73 3.90 11.54
C PRO A 61 15.69 4.56 10.53
N PRO A 62 16.74 5.25 11.01
CA PRO A 62 17.80 5.73 10.15
C PRO A 62 18.35 4.60 9.27
N SER A 63 18.55 4.88 7.99
CA SER A 63 19.14 3.91 7.08
C SER A 63 20.58 3.60 7.49
N SER A 64 21.03 2.37 7.29
CA SER A 64 22.41 1.94 7.56
C SER A 64 23.41 2.47 6.51
N ALA A 65 23.07 3.52 5.77
CA ALA A 65 23.92 4.12 4.76
C ALA A 65 25.16 4.79 5.39
N ILE A 66 26.22 4.93 4.59
CA ILE A 66 27.45 5.63 4.99
C ILE A 66 27.40 7.07 4.45
N PRO A 67 27.69 8.10 5.28
CA PRO A 67 28.09 8.02 6.68
C PRO A 67 26.93 7.65 7.60
N SER A 68 27.21 6.93 8.70
CA SER A 68 26.15 6.54 9.62
C SER A 68 25.53 7.76 10.27
N PHE A 69 24.21 7.73 10.46
CA PHE A 69 23.44 8.77 11.14
C PHE A 69 24.07 9.17 12.50
N GLU A 70 24.58 8.19 13.23
CA GLU A 70 25.21 8.42 14.53
C GLU A 70 26.50 9.23 14.47
N ALA A 71 27.30 9.03 13.41
CA ALA A 71 28.61 9.65 13.24
C ALA A 71 28.52 11.04 12.57
N ASP A 72 27.66 11.19 11.56
CA ASP A 72 27.52 12.43 10.80
C ASP A 72 26.06 12.69 10.38
N ALA A 73 25.28 13.18 11.34
CA ALA A 73 23.87 13.47 11.14
C ALA A 73 23.60 14.57 10.10
N PHE A 74 24.52 15.52 9.90
CA PHE A 74 24.36 16.55 8.87
C PHE A 74 24.50 15.94 7.48
N SER A 75 25.56 15.16 7.23
CA SER A 75 25.74 14.51 5.93
C SER A 75 24.62 13.50 5.66
N TYR A 76 24.16 12.77 6.67
CA TYR A 76 22.96 11.93 6.58
C TYR A 76 21.73 12.74 6.16
N PHE A 77 21.42 13.82 6.87
CA PHE A 77 20.28 14.68 6.58
C PHE A 77 20.35 15.25 5.15
N ARG A 78 21.54 15.71 4.75
CA ARG A 78 21.80 16.21 3.40
C ARG A 78 21.53 15.14 2.34
N GLN A 79 22.05 13.93 2.53
CA GLN A 79 21.81 12.81 1.60
C GLN A 79 20.32 12.47 1.52
N ARG A 80 19.60 12.45 2.64
CA ARG A 80 18.15 12.25 2.65
C ARG A 80 17.41 13.35 1.89
N ALA A 81 17.78 14.62 2.10
CA ALA A 81 17.20 15.75 1.39
C ALA A 81 17.48 15.69 -0.13
N GLU A 82 18.68 15.26 -0.55
CA GLU A 82 19.04 15.06 -1.96
C GLU A 82 18.19 13.94 -2.61
N LYS A 83 18.03 12.80 -1.92
CA LYS A 83 17.15 11.70 -2.37
C LYS A 83 15.72 12.18 -2.55
N ASP A 84 15.22 12.92 -1.58
CA ASP A 84 13.86 13.45 -1.57
C ASP A 84 13.62 14.46 -2.71
N LEU A 85 14.58 15.35 -2.96
CA LEU A 85 14.54 16.26 -4.11
C LEU A 85 14.55 15.50 -5.44
N ARG A 86 15.42 14.49 -5.57
CA ARG A 86 15.50 13.68 -6.80
C ARG A 86 14.20 12.94 -7.04
N ALA A 87 13.67 12.30 -6.01
CA ALA A 87 12.43 11.58 -6.11
C ALA A 87 11.28 12.55 -6.56
N ARG A 88 11.23 13.81 -6.06
CA ARG A 88 10.21 14.80 -6.49
C ARG A 88 10.38 15.18 -7.95
N SER A 89 11.62 15.27 -8.42
CA SER A 89 11.92 15.46 -9.84
C SER A 89 11.38 14.30 -10.66
N ILE A 90 11.59 13.06 -10.22
CA ILE A 90 11.08 11.86 -10.88
C ILE A 90 9.56 11.90 -11.00
N VAL A 91 8.81 12.26 -9.95
CA VAL A 91 7.34 12.40 -10.03
C VAL A 91 6.92 13.43 -11.07
N ARG A 92 7.63 14.57 -11.15
CA ARG A 92 7.36 15.58 -12.18
C ARG A 92 7.69 15.06 -13.58
N GLU A 93 8.77 14.30 -13.72
CA GLU A 93 9.15 13.67 -14.99
C GLU A 93 8.10 12.64 -15.43
N LEU A 94 7.60 11.80 -14.53
CA LEU A 94 6.52 10.83 -14.79
C LEU A 94 5.23 11.53 -15.22
N ALA A 95 4.90 12.66 -14.59
CA ALA A 95 3.70 13.44 -14.89
C ALA A 95 3.75 14.19 -16.23
N ASN A 96 4.94 14.52 -16.73
CA ASN A 96 5.08 15.35 -17.95
C ASN A 96 5.69 14.62 -19.14
N GLN A 97 6.31 13.45 -18.95
CA GLN A 97 6.96 12.69 -20.00
C GLN A 97 6.33 11.29 -20.09
N PRO A 98 5.50 11.01 -21.11
CA PRO A 98 4.78 9.75 -21.23
C PRO A 98 5.62 8.57 -21.73
N VAL A 99 6.93 8.74 -21.85
CA VAL A 99 7.89 7.73 -22.31
C VAL A 99 8.98 7.49 -21.25
N LYS A 100 9.59 6.30 -21.29
CA LYS A 100 10.67 5.88 -20.39
C LYS A 100 10.28 6.04 -18.92
N ARG A 101 9.05 5.67 -18.57
CA ARG A 101 8.57 5.72 -17.18
C ARG A 101 9.14 4.58 -16.36
N LEU A 102 9.53 3.47 -17.00
CA LEU A 102 10.22 2.36 -16.34
C LEU A 102 11.54 2.79 -15.73
N ASP A 103 12.42 3.42 -16.52
CA ASP A 103 13.74 3.89 -16.07
C ASP A 103 13.63 4.82 -14.85
N LYS A 104 12.66 5.73 -14.90
CA LYS A 104 12.34 6.68 -13.82
C LYS A 104 11.84 5.97 -12.57
N THR A 105 10.93 5.01 -12.73
CA THR A 105 10.37 4.24 -11.60
C THR A 105 11.45 3.36 -10.96
N GLU A 106 12.33 2.76 -11.74
CA GLU A 106 13.48 2.02 -11.22
C GLU A 106 14.48 2.92 -10.50
N GLU A 107 14.74 4.11 -11.01
CA GLU A 107 15.56 5.09 -10.30
C GLU A 107 14.93 5.44 -8.95
N LEU A 108 13.62 5.66 -8.91
CA LEU A 108 12.89 5.89 -7.68
C LEU A 108 13.05 4.70 -6.70
N ARG A 109 12.92 3.45 -7.17
CA ARG A 109 13.16 2.26 -6.34
C ARG A 109 14.58 2.20 -5.78
N ARG A 110 15.59 2.61 -6.55
CA ARG A 110 16.99 2.71 -6.08
C ARG A 110 17.19 3.77 -4.99
N LEU A 111 16.37 4.83 -4.99
CA LEU A 111 16.36 5.78 -3.86
C LEU A 111 15.82 5.08 -2.60
N GLY A 112 14.90 4.14 -2.72
CA GLY A 112 14.41 3.33 -1.61
C GLY A 112 13.18 3.91 -0.92
N PRO A 113 12.53 3.12 -0.05
CA PRO A 113 11.20 3.44 0.48
C PRO A 113 11.19 4.56 1.54
N ASP A 114 12.34 4.96 2.07
CA ASP A 114 12.45 6.05 3.05
C ASP A 114 11.98 7.40 2.49
N VAL A 115 12.08 7.64 1.17
CA VAL A 115 11.56 8.86 0.54
C VAL A 115 10.04 9.02 0.68
N THR A 116 9.30 7.95 1.01
CA THR A 116 7.85 8.00 1.25
C THR A 116 7.47 8.74 2.54
N GLU A 117 8.39 8.90 3.48
CA GLU A 117 8.15 9.66 4.72
C GLU A 117 8.15 11.18 4.50
N ASN A 118 8.66 11.63 3.35
CA ASN A 118 8.70 13.04 3.03
C ASN A 118 7.28 13.64 2.94
N ARG A 119 7.03 14.68 3.73
CA ARG A 119 5.75 15.41 3.74
C ARG A 119 5.43 16.08 2.39
N LEU A 120 6.46 16.44 1.61
CA LEU A 120 6.36 17.12 0.31
C LEU A 120 5.82 16.24 -0.84
N TRP A 121 5.45 15.00 -0.53
CA TRP A 121 4.87 13.99 -1.42
C TRP A 121 3.43 13.62 -1.09
N ARG A 122 2.89 14.18 -0.01
CA ARG A 122 1.54 13.84 0.41
C ARG A 122 0.51 14.47 -0.55
N ALA A 123 -0.68 13.91 -0.56
CA ALA A 123 -1.74 14.35 -1.47
C ALA A 123 -2.06 15.85 -1.32
N GLU A 124 -1.92 16.39 -0.10
CA GLU A 124 -2.19 17.80 0.22
C GLU A 124 -1.19 18.78 -0.43
N GLU A 125 -0.07 18.28 -0.98
CA GLU A 125 0.90 19.10 -1.72
C GLU A 125 0.55 19.29 -3.20
N PHE A 126 -0.43 18.52 -3.68
CA PHE A 126 -0.85 18.49 -5.08
C PHE A 126 -2.32 18.89 -5.20
N THR A 127 -2.61 20.13 -4.82
CA THR A 127 -3.94 20.73 -4.95
C THR A 127 -3.98 21.76 -6.07
N GLU A 128 -5.19 22.17 -6.46
CA GLU A 128 -5.44 23.20 -7.46
C GLU A 128 -4.76 24.54 -7.11
N GLU A 129 -4.74 24.92 -5.83
CA GLU A 129 -4.12 26.18 -5.37
C GLU A 129 -2.59 26.12 -5.41
N ARG A 130 -2.01 24.97 -5.07
CA ARG A 130 -0.55 24.81 -4.92
C ARG A 130 0.15 24.45 -6.24
N ARG A 131 -0.57 23.77 -7.15
CA ARG A 131 -0.05 23.25 -8.42
C ARG A 131 -1.04 23.49 -9.58
N PRO A 132 -1.47 24.74 -9.82
CA PRO A 132 -2.64 25.06 -10.66
C PRO A 132 -2.59 24.51 -12.08
N ASN A 133 -1.41 24.27 -12.63
CA ASN A 133 -1.26 23.82 -14.02
C ASN A 133 -1.29 22.30 -14.22
N ASN A 134 -0.98 21.51 -13.19
CA ASN A 134 -0.82 20.05 -13.34
C ASN A 134 -1.03 19.27 -12.03
N TRP A 135 -1.92 19.73 -11.16
CA TRP A 135 -2.09 19.12 -9.84
C TRP A 135 -2.65 17.69 -9.92
N LEU A 136 -3.54 17.41 -10.88
CA LEU A 136 -4.14 16.07 -11.03
C LEU A 136 -3.10 15.02 -11.43
N CYS A 137 -2.26 15.28 -12.45
CA CYS A 137 -1.24 14.30 -12.82
C CYS A 137 -0.17 14.18 -11.73
N LEU A 138 0.24 15.28 -11.10
CA LEU A 138 1.22 15.21 -10.01
C LEU A 138 0.68 14.37 -8.83
N LEU A 139 -0.59 14.55 -8.47
CA LEU A 139 -1.25 13.76 -7.43
C LEU A 139 -1.28 12.27 -7.80
N TYR A 140 -1.70 11.95 -9.04
CA TYR A 140 -1.73 10.57 -9.54
C TYR A 140 -0.34 9.93 -9.52
N TRP A 141 0.66 10.57 -10.14
CA TRP A 141 2.01 10.01 -10.23
C TRP A 141 2.72 9.97 -8.89
N ALA A 142 2.44 10.88 -7.95
CA ALA A 142 2.93 10.78 -6.58
C ALA A 142 2.34 9.55 -5.85
N ARG A 143 1.04 9.30 -6.00
CA ARG A 143 0.36 8.12 -5.43
C ARG A 143 0.91 6.83 -6.02
N GLU A 144 1.02 6.74 -7.35
CA GLU A 144 1.54 5.53 -8.01
C GLU A 144 3.01 5.28 -7.68
N SER A 145 3.82 6.35 -7.63
CA SER A 145 5.22 6.27 -7.18
C SER A 145 5.33 5.76 -5.74
N ARG A 146 4.48 6.25 -4.84
CA ARG A 146 4.43 5.79 -3.46
C ARG A 146 4.00 4.32 -3.38
N LYS A 147 2.93 3.93 -4.07
CA LYS A 147 2.47 2.53 -4.12
C LYS A 147 3.57 1.61 -4.64
N ALA A 148 4.31 1.99 -5.68
CA ALA A 148 5.43 1.21 -6.20
C ALA A 148 6.53 0.97 -5.14
N LEU A 149 6.90 2.00 -4.38
CA LEU A 149 7.86 1.88 -3.28
C LEU A 149 7.34 1.02 -2.12
N LEU A 150 6.05 1.12 -1.80
CA LEU A 150 5.43 0.29 -0.77
C LEU A 150 5.35 -1.19 -1.20
N ARG A 151 5.04 -1.46 -2.47
CA ARG A 151 5.05 -2.82 -3.04
C ARG A 151 6.45 -3.43 -2.98
N GLU A 152 7.48 -2.65 -3.28
CA GLU A 152 8.88 -3.09 -3.15
C GLU A 152 9.20 -3.56 -1.73
N GLU A 153 8.77 -2.78 -0.73
CA GLU A 153 8.94 -3.12 0.67
C GLU A 153 8.16 -4.38 1.06
N ALA A 154 6.93 -4.55 0.59
CA ALA A 154 6.11 -5.73 0.84
C ALA A 154 6.73 -7.01 0.26
N VAL A 155 7.18 -6.95 -1.00
CA VAL A 155 7.87 -8.06 -1.68
C VAL A 155 9.16 -8.42 -0.94
N ARG A 156 9.93 -7.42 -0.49
CA ARG A 156 11.13 -7.63 0.34
C ARG A 156 10.80 -8.33 1.65
N VAL A 157 9.75 -7.90 2.36
CA VAL A 157 9.31 -8.51 3.62
C VAL A 157 8.95 -9.98 3.41
N TRP A 158 8.12 -10.32 2.42
CA TRP A 158 7.77 -11.73 2.19
C TRP A 158 8.97 -12.58 1.77
N ARG A 159 9.91 -12.03 0.99
CA ARG A 159 11.16 -12.73 0.65
C ARG A 159 12.03 -12.99 1.88
N GLU A 160 12.14 -12.03 2.80
CA GLU A 160 12.87 -12.21 4.07
C GLU A 160 12.23 -13.29 4.93
N ILE A 161 10.90 -13.24 5.10
CA ILE A 161 10.14 -14.25 5.85
C ILE A 161 10.34 -15.65 5.23
N ALA A 162 10.22 -15.75 3.91
CA ALA A 162 10.43 -16.98 3.17
C ALA A 162 11.82 -17.59 3.43
N ILE A 163 12.88 -16.78 3.35
CA ILE A 163 14.26 -17.23 3.55
C ILE A 163 14.52 -17.61 5.02
N ARG A 164 14.01 -16.83 5.98
CA ARG A 164 14.12 -17.11 7.42
C ARG A 164 13.39 -18.38 7.81
N ASP A 165 12.19 -18.61 7.28
CA ASP A 165 11.40 -19.84 7.51
C ASP A 165 12.20 -21.08 7.10
N VAL A 166 12.84 -21.06 5.93
CA VAL A 166 13.71 -22.17 5.47
C VAL A 166 14.90 -22.42 6.40
N ARG A 167 15.44 -21.37 7.02
CA ARG A 167 16.59 -21.45 7.93
C ARG A 167 16.20 -21.75 9.38
N GLY A 168 14.91 -21.70 9.72
CA GLY A 168 14.45 -21.75 11.11
C GLY A 168 14.81 -20.50 11.92
N GLU A 169 14.98 -19.36 11.25
CA GLU A 169 15.42 -18.07 11.82
C GLU A 169 14.27 -17.04 11.88
N GLU A 170 13.05 -17.50 12.16
CA GLU A 170 11.87 -16.63 12.20
C GLU A 170 11.98 -15.56 13.29
N ALA A 171 11.78 -14.28 12.92
CA ALA A 171 11.76 -13.18 13.86
C ALA A 171 10.39 -13.03 14.54
N ASP A 172 10.37 -12.43 15.74
CA ASP A 172 9.15 -12.28 16.54
C ASP A 172 8.09 -11.39 15.89
N ASP A 173 8.48 -10.49 14.98
CA ASP A 173 7.59 -9.56 14.29
C ASP A 173 7.30 -9.96 12.83
N ASP A 174 7.83 -11.10 12.35
CA ASP A 174 7.68 -11.52 10.96
C ASP A 174 6.20 -11.74 10.58
N PHE A 175 5.37 -12.24 11.50
CA PHE A 175 3.93 -12.39 11.25
C PHE A 175 3.24 -11.02 11.06
N GLU A 176 3.54 -10.05 11.92
CA GLU A 176 2.99 -8.70 11.80
C GLU A 176 3.43 -8.03 10.50
N ARG A 177 4.74 -8.07 10.21
CA ARG A 177 5.32 -7.48 9.00
C ARG A 177 4.70 -8.12 7.76
N GLY A 178 4.63 -9.44 7.70
CA GLY A 178 4.11 -10.19 6.56
C GLY A 178 2.61 -9.99 6.33
N MET A 179 1.82 -9.89 7.40
CA MET A 179 0.39 -9.58 7.31
C MET A 179 0.17 -8.15 6.83
N ASN A 180 0.91 -7.18 7.37
CA ASN A 180 0.73 -5.77 7.04
C ASN A 180 1.20 -5.44 5.62
N ALA A 181 2.18 -6.19 5.09
CA ALA A 181 2.69 -6.06 3.72
C ALA A 181 1.60 -6.15 2.64
N PHE A 182 0.51 -6.90 2.86
CA PHE A 182 -0.60 -6.96 1.90
C PHE A 182 -1.24 -5.58 1.65
N GLY A 183 -1.28 -4.71 2.68
CA GLY A 183 -1.84 -3.37 2.58
C GLY A 183 -1.07 -2.44 1.64
N ALA A 184 0.22 -2.71 1.39
CA ALA A 184 1.09 -1.89 0.55
C ALA A 184 0.56 -1.74 -0.89
N PHE A 185 -0.02 -2.81 -1.44
CA PHE A 185 -0.58 -2.83 -2.79
C PHE A 185 -1.82 -1.93 -2.92
N ARG A 186 -2.49 -1.65 -1.80
CA ARG A 186 -3.61 -0.70 -1.70
C ARG A 186 -3.16 0.70 -1.26
N GLY A 187 -1.85 0.95 -1.15
CA GLY A 187 -1.29 2.23 -0.73
C GLY A 187 -1.20 2.45 0.79
N PHE A 188 -1.53 1.44 1.61
CA PHE A 188 -1.32 1.51 3.06
C PHE A 188 0.14 1.20 3.38
N ASP A 189 0.84 2.12 4.04
CA ASP A 189 2.24 1.94 4.40
C ASP A 189 2.38 0.98 5.60
N PRO A 190 2.96 -0.23 5.43
CA PRO A 190 3.06 -1.21 6.52
C PRO A 190 3.91 -0.70 7.70
N MET A 191 4.81 0.26 7.47
CA MET A 191 5.70 0.81 8.51
C MET A 191 5.00 1.84 9.41
N VAL A 192 3.84 2.35 9.01
CA VAL A 192 3.05 3.28 9.83
C VAL A 192 2.39 2.55 11.00
N LEU A 193 1.91 1.32 10.78
CA LEU A 193 1.14 0.54 11.74
C LEU A 193 1.87 0.32 13.09
N PRO A 194 3.14 -0.15 13.12
CA PRO A 194 3.84 -0.37 14.39
C PRO A 194 3.90 0.88 15.27
N ARG A 195 4.11 2.05 14.67
CA ARG A 195 4.30 3.31 15.40
C ARG A 195 2.99 4.01 15.75
N GLU A 196 2.05 4.06 14.82
CA GLU A 196 0.80 4.81 15.04
C GLU A 196 -0.34 3.97 15.61
N ARG A 197 -0.27 2.65 15.51
CA ARG A 197 -1.35 1.75 15.94
C ARG A 197 -0.97 0.81 17.06
N PHE A 198 0.30 0.40 17.18
CA PHE A 198 0.71 -0.60 18.18
C PHE A 198 1.65 -0.07 19.26
N ASP A 199 2.24 1.12 19.06
CA ASP A 199 3.12 1.72 20.06
C ASP A 199 2.37 1.95 21.37
N VAL A 200 2.96 1.50 22.47
CA VAL A 200 2.38 1.54 23.81
C VAL A 200 2.06 2.94 24.29
N ALA A 201 2.72 3.98 23.76
CA ALA A 201 2.38 5.38 24.03
C ALA A 201 0.93 5.71 23.61
N ASN A 202 0.38 5.00 22.63
CA ASN A 202 -1.00 5.15 22.18
C ASN A 202 -2.00 4.31 23.02
N HIS A 203 -1.52 3.48 23.95
CA HIS A 203 -2.34 2.52 24.71
C HIS A 203 -2.14 2.59 26.23
N PRO A 204 -2.21 3.78 26.87
CA PRO A 204 -1.92 3.93 28.29
C PRO A 204 -2.81 3.04 29.19
N ARG A 205 -4.09 2.85 28.82
CA ARG A 205 -5.02 1.98 29.57
C ARG A 205 -4.60 0.51 29.56
N LEU A 206 -4.10 0.01 28.42
CA LEU A 206 -3.63 -1.37 28.33
C LEU A 206 -2.33 -1.56 29.11
N VAL A 207 -1.42 -0.58 29.02
CA VAL A 207 -0.18 -0.58 29.78
C VAL A 207 -0.50 -0.60 31.28
N GLU A 208 -1.39 0.27 31.75
CA GLU A 208 -1.80 0.33 33.16
C GLU A 208 -2.40 -1.01 33.63
N ALA A 209 -3.35 -1.57 32.88
CA ALA A 209 -4.03 -2.83 33.22
C ALA A 209 -3.07 -4.04 33.29
N THR A 210 -1.95 -3.99 32.57
CA THR A 210 -0.98 -5.09 32.49
C THR A 210 0.29 -4.84 33.29
N SER A 211 0.48 -3.66 33.90
CA SER A 211 1.73 -3.31 34.59
C SER A 211 1.99 -4.11 35.87
N HIS A 212 0.94 -4.47 36.61
CA HIS A 212 1.04 -5.16 37.91
C HIS A 212 0.06 -6.33 37.97
N PRO A 213 0.30 -7.42 37.23
CA PRO A 213 -0.60 -8.56 37.26
C PRO A 213 -0.61 -9.17 38.68
N PRO A 214 -1.78 -9.54 39.22
CA PRO A 214 -1.92 -10.07 40.58
C PRO A 214 -1.47 -11.54 40.71
N PHE A 215 -0.95 -12.12 39.63
CA PHE A 215 -0.60 -13.54 39.54
C PHE A 215 0.77 -13.75 38.91
N ASP A 216 1.35 -14.91 39.20
CA ASP A 216 2.62 -15.38 38.66
C ASP A 216 2.45 -16.58 37.71
N GLY A 217 3.55 -16.98 37.06
CA GLY A 217 3.58 -18.17 36.19
C GLY A 217 2.57 -18.09 35.05
N SER A 218 1.89 -19.20 34.76
CA SER A 218 0.88 -19.29 33.69
C SER A 218 -0.34 -18.40 33.97
N LYS A 219 -0.71 -18.17 35.24
CA LYS A 219 -1.81 -17.28 35.61
C LYS A 219 -1.56 -15.81 35.28
N ARG A 220 -0.29 -15.38 35.27
CA ARG A 220 0.10 -14.08 34.74
C ARG A 220 -0.21 -13.95 33.25
N LEU A 221 0.14 -14.98 32.46
CA LEU A 221 -0.13 -14.99 31.03
C LEU A 221 -1.63 -14.98 30.74
N GLU A 222 -2.42 -15.74 31.52
CA GLU A 222 -3.88 -15.70 31.45
C GLU A 222 -4.45 -14.31 31.74
N TRP A 223 -3.91 -13.61 32.75
CA TRP A 223 -4.30 -12.24 33.09
C TRP A 223 -4.01 -11.27 31.94
N ILE A 224 -2.76 -11.23 31.47
CA ILE A 224 -2.32 -10.36 30.37
C ILE A 224 -3.19 -10.61 29.13
N ALA A 225 -3.45 -11.89 28.80
CA ALA A 225 -4.26 -12.24 27.64
C ALA A 225 -5.70 -11.72 27.74
N ARG A 226 -6.30 -11.77 28.94
CA ARG A 226 -7.65 -11.24 29.19
C ARG A 226 -7.70 -9.73 29.13
N GLU A 227 -6.75 -9.04 29.77
CA GLU A 227 -6.70 -7.57 29.74
C GLU A 227 -6.50 -7.05 28.31
N ALA A 228 -5.62 -7.68 27.53
CA ALA A 228 -5.44 -7.35 26.12
C ALA A 228 -6.71 -7.61 25.29
N TYR A 229 -7.43 -8.71 25.55
CA TYR A 229 -8.69 -9.02 24.88
C TYR A 229 -9.77 -7.97 25.19
N GLU A 230 -10.00 -7.66 26.48
CA GLU A 230 -10.99 -6.66 26.89
C GLU A 230 -10.63 -5.27 26.36
N TYR A 231 -9.33 -4.93 26.35
CA TYR A 231 -8.87 -3.67 25.79
C TYR A 231 -9.16 -3.54 24.29
N THR A 232 -8.80 -4.54 23.47
CA THR A 232 -9.06 -4.51 22.03
C THR A 232 -10.55 -4.35 21.74
N ARG A 233 -11.41 -5.02 22.51
CA ARG A 233 -12.87 -4.86 22.45
C ARG A 233 -13.32 -3.44 22.80
N SER A 234 -12.74 -2.84 23.83
CA SER A 234 -13.09 -1.49 24.30
C SER A 234 -12.79 -0.39 23.27
N ILE A 235 -11.81 -0.61 22.39
CA ILE A 235 -11.46 0.30 21.29
C ILE A 235 -12.15 -0.07 19.96
N GLY A 236 -13.17 -0.93 20.01
CA GLY A 236 -14.00 -1.27 18.86
C GLY A 236 -13.44 -2.39 17.97
N LEU A 237 -12.31 -3.00 18.30
CA LEU A 237 -11.80 -4.16 17.56
C LEU A 237 -12.57 -5.40 17.99
N LYS A 238 -13.44 -5.89 17.11
CA LYS A 238 -14.42 -6.94 17.42
C LYS A 238 -14.61 -7.92 16.26
N PRO A 239 -15.11 -9.14 16.55
CA PRO A 239 -15.50 -10.11 15.53
C PRO A 239 -16.53 -9.53 14.57
N ALA A 240 -16.41 -9.92 13.31
CA ALA A 240 -17.33 -9.52 12.26
C ALA A 240 -18.77 -9.96 12.58
N VAL A 241 -19.74 -9.09 12.25
CA VAL A 241 -21.16 -9.48 12.22
C VAL A 241 -21.41 -10.44 11.05
N GLU A 242 -22.54 -11.16 11.12
CA GLU A 242 -22.92 -12.10 10.07
C GLU A 242 -22.96 -11.41 8.68
N GLY A 243 -22.40 -12.07 7.67
CA GLY A 243 -22.26 -11.55 6.30
C GLY A 243 -21.07 -10.61 6.07
N ALA A 244 -20.55 -9.93 7.10
CA ALA A 244 -19.45 -8.96 6.93
C ALA A 244 -18.07 -9.59 6.72
N TYR A 245 -17.93 -10.89 6.96
CA TYR A 245 -16.66 -11.62 6.83
C TYR A 245 -16.18 -11.75 5.38
N HIS A 246 -17.06 -11.59 4.39
CA HIS A 246 -16.69 -11.55 2.96
C HIS A 246 -16.16 -10.19 2.51
N ASN A 247 -16.27 -9.15 3.35
CA ASN A 247 -15.76 -7.83 3.00
C ASN A 247 -14.23 -7.86 2.96
N LEU A 248 -13.67 -7.50 1.81
CA LEU A 248 -12.23 -7.46 1.59
C LEU A 248 -11.47 -6.60 2.62
N ASP A 249 -12.08 -5.50 3.10
CA ASP A 249 -11.46 -4.63 4.10
C ASP A 249 -11.30 -5.28 5.48
N CYS A 250 -11.90 -6.44 5.73
CA CYS A 250 -11.63 -7.22 6.94
C CYS A 250 -10.25 -7.91 6.90
N GLN A 251 -9.64 -8.05 5.73
CA GLN A 251 -8.34 -8.73 5.57
C GLN A 251 -7.14 -7.83 5.93
N TYR A 252 -7.37 -6.53 6.10
CA TYR A 252 -6.31 -5.52 6.25
C TYR A 252 -6.46 -4.80 7.58
N VAL A 253 -5.34 -4.64 8.31
CA VAL A 253 -5.34 -3.98 9.63
C VAL A 253 -5.79 -2.53 9.54
N GLU A 254 -5.27 -1.76 8.59
CA GLU A 254 -5.51 -0.32 8.54
C GLU A 254 -7.00 0.04 8.31
N PRO A 255 -7.71 -0.53 7.31
CA PRO A 255 -9.16 -0.33 7.19
C PRO A 255 -9.95 -0.76 8.44
N VAL A 256 -9.58 -1.88 9.06
CA VAL A 256 -10.22 -2.35 10.30
C VAL A 256 -10.04 -1.34 11.42
N TRP A 257 -8.83 -0.79 11.56
CA TRP A 257 -8.51 0.17 12.60
C TRP A 257 -9.24 1.49 12.40
N ILE A 258 -9.28 2.01 11.16
CA ILE A 258 -10.01 3.23 10.81
C ILE A 258 -11.50 3.06 11.16
N ARG A 259 -12.11 1.93 10.80
CA ARG A 259 -13.52 1.66 11.16
C ARG A 259 -13.73 1.51 12.66
N ALA A 260 -12.78 0.92 13.38
CA ALA A 260 -12.87 0.76 14.83
C ALA A 260 -12.84 2.11 15.57
N ALA A 261 -12.02 3.05 15.08
CA ALA A 261 -11.95 4.42 15.59
C ALA A 261 -13.12 5.32 15.13
N GLY A 262 -13.82 4.94 14.06
CA GLY A 262 -14.94 5.68 13.49
C GLY A 262 -16.28 5.48 14.22
N PRO A 263 -17.37 6.05 13.67
CA PRO A 263 -18.71 5.90 14.24
C PRO A 263 -19.14 4.44 14.33
N SER A 264 -19.72 4.03 15.47
CA SER A 264 -20.03 2.62 15.75
C SER A 264 -20.94 1.96 14.70
N ALA A 265 -21.80 2.74 14.02
CA ALA A 265 -22.68 2.25 12.95
C ALA A 265 -21.93 1.74 11.71
N GLN A 266 -20.69 2.17 11.48
CA GLN A 266 -19.84 1.73 10.36
C GLN A 266 -18.92 0.56 10.74
N ASN A 267 -18.85 0.21 12.04
CA ASN A 267 -17.99 -0.84 12.53
C ASN A 267 -18.71 -2.20 12.56
N TYR A 268 -18.59 -2.92 11.44
CA TYR A 268 -19.07 -4.29 11.26
C TYR A 268 -18.10 -5.38 11.76
N GLY A 269 -17.02 -5.01 12.46
CA GLY A 269 -16.00 -5.92 12.97
C GLY A 269 -15.02 -6.43 11.90
N THR A 270 -14.32 -7.52 12.22
CA THR A 270 -13.28 -8.12 11.36
C THR A 270 -13.09 -9.63 11.59
N LEU A 271 -12.22 -10.24 10.81
CA LEU A 271 -11.94 -11.68 10.77
C LEU A 271 -11.06 -12.16 11.93
N PRO A 272 -11.08 -13.48 12.24
CA PRO A 272 -10.22 -14.06 13.29
C PRO A 272 -8.74 -13.76 13.07
N MET A 273 -8.28 -13.90 11.82
CA MET A 273 -6.88 -13.69 11.46
C MET A 273 -6.45 -12.26 11.81
N THR A 274 -7.22 -11.26 11.38
CA THR A 274 -6.90 -9.85 11.61
C THR A 274 -6.91 -9.46 13.09
N LEU A 275 -7.86 -9.98 13.87
CA LEU A 275 -7.85 -9.77 15.32
C LEU A 275 -6.65 -10.42 16.00
N VAL A 276 -6.28 -11.63 15.58
CA VAL A 276 -5.09 -12.34 16.10
C VAL A 276 -3.82 -11.55 15.78
N GLY A 277 -3.67 -11.05 14.55
CA GLY A 277 -2.57 -10.17 14.16
C GLY A 277 -2.44 -8.97 15.08
N ILE A 278 -3.52 -8.20 15.21
CA ILE A 278 -3.55 -7.00 16.06
C ILE A 278 -3.26 -7.35 17.53
N PHE A 279 -3.85 -8.42 18.06
CA PHE A 279 -3.64 -8.84 19.44
C PHE A 279 -2.17 -9.20 19.69
N CYS A 280 -1.57 -10.02 18.83
CA CYS A 280 -0.16 -10.40 18.93
C CYS A 280 0.75 -9.16 18.89
N SER A 281 0.49 -8.23 17.97
CA SER A 281 1.22 -6.97 17.85
C SER A 281 1.16 -6.12 19.12
N LEU A 282 -0.04 -5.92 19.67
CA LEU A 282 -0.23 -5.13 20.89
C LEU A 282 0.46 -5.77 22.10
N VAL A 283 0.27 -7.07 22.33
CA VAL A 283 0.87 -7.78 23.47
C VAL A 283 2.40 -7.76 23.38
N ARG A 284 2.97 -7.98 22.18
CA ARG A 284 4.42 -7.94 21.94
C ARG A 284 5.04 -6.58 22.27
N CYS A 285 4.29 -5.49 22.05
CA CYS A 285 4.76 -4.13 22.33
C CYS A 285 4.75 -3.78 23.83
N LEU A 286 4.03 -4.52 24.68
CA LEU A 286 3.87 -4.19 26.10
C LEU A 286 5.21 -4.22 26.86
N PRO A 287 5.44 -3.29 27.82
CA PRO A 287 6.65 -3.31 28.64
C PRO A 287 6.81 -4.62 29.41
N ILE A 288 5.70 -5.15 29.96
CA ILE A 288 5.70 -6.41 30.70
C ILE A 288 6.10 -7.61 29.84
N ALA A 289 5.79 -7.58 28.54
CA ALA A 289 6.19 -8.65 27.63
C ALA A 289 7.71 -8.67 27.43
N ARG A 290 8.37 -7.51 27.42
CA ARG A 290 9.84 -7.41 27.36
C ARG A 290 10.48 -7.81 28.68
N GLU A 291 9.94 -7.31 29.80
CA GLU A 291 10.45 -7.58 31.14
C GLU A 291 10.49 -9.07 31.45
N PHE A 292 9.40 -9.78 31.16
CA PHE A 292 9.28 -11.22 31.43
C PHE A 292 9.56 -12.10 30.22
N LYS A 293 10.02 -11.53 29.10
CA LYS A 293 10.35 -12.26 27.86
C LYS A 293 9.16 -13.14 27.40
N ILE A 294 7.98 -12.55 27.36
CA ILE A 294 6.75 -13.22 26.93
C ILE A 294 6.73 -13.28 25.41
N ARG A 295 6.57 -14.49 24.89
CA ARG A 295 6.32 -14.77 23.47
C ARG A 295 4.82 -14.87 23.26
N VAL A 296 4.34 -14.19 22.22
CA VAL A 296 2.95 -14.26 21.76
C VAL A 296 2.95 -14.68 20.29
N ARG A 297 2.22 -15.74 19.97
CA ARG A 297 2.23 -16.34 18.62
C ARG A 297 0.80 -16.71 18.18
N PRO A 298 0.50 -16.61 16.87
CA PRO A 298 -0.72 -17.18 16.32
C PRO A 298 -0.65 -18.71 16.34
N VAL A 299 -1.79 -19.39 16.46
CA VAL A 299 -1.91 -20.85 16.39
C VAL A 299 -2.94 -21.25 15.35
N GLY A 300 -2.52 -22.13 14.44
CA GLY A 300 -3.29 -22.61 13.31
C GLY A 300 -4.32 -23.70 13.65
N PHE A 301 -5.25 -23.42 14.56
CA PHE A 301 -6.21 -24.43 15.01
C PHE A 301 -7.32 -24.71 13.98
N PRO A 302 -7.71 -25.97 13.71
CA PRO A 302 -8.75 -26.30 12.72
C PRO A 302 -10.05 -25.50 12.92
N GLY A 303 -10.50 -24.85 11.85
CA GLY A 303 -11.71 -24.03 11.85
C GLY A 303 -11.59 -22.64 12.49
N THR A 304 -10.43 -22.26 13.05
CA THR A 304 -10.22 -20.93 13.63
C THR A 304 -8.74 -20.49 13.59
N VAL A 305 -8.42 -19.37 14.23
CA VAL A 305 -7.06 -18.99 14.62
C VAL A 305 -7.10 -18.66 16.10
N LEU A 306 -6.13 -19.13 16.86
CA LEU A 306 -5.98 -18.81 18.29
C LEU A 306 -4.72 -17.96 18.50
N VAL A 307 -4.58 -17.42 19.71
CA VAL A 307 -3.33 -16.85 20.19
C VAL A 307 -2.79 -17.75 21.30
N ALA A 308 -1.48 -17.98 21.30
CA ALA A 308 -0.76 -18.65 22.36
C ALA A 308 0.28 -17.72 22.99
N LEU A 309 0.35 -17.71 24.32
CA LEU A 309 1.34 -16.98 25.11
C LEU A 309 2.21 -17.97 25.90
N ALA A 310 3.51 -17.76 25.91
CA ALA A 310 4.45 -18.53 26.74
C ALA A 310 5.63 -17.65 27.14
N TYR A 311 6.34 -18.04 28.19
CA TYR A 311 7.65 -17.46 28.48
C TYR A 311 8.70 -17.97 27.47
N GLU A 312 9.71 -17.16 27.19
CA GLU A 312 10.88 -17.58 26.42
C GLU A 312 11.52 -18.84 27.05
N GLY A 313 11.78 -19.86 26.23
CA GLY A 313 12.32 -21.15 26.68
C GLY A 313 11.32 -22.11 27.32
N SER A 314 10.04 -21.75 27.45
CA SER A 314 8.97 -22.64 27.93
C SER A 314 8.14 -23.22 26.78
N ASP A 315 7.82 -24.51 26.86
CA ASP A 315 6.89 -25.19 25.95
C ASP A 315 5.44 -25.21 26.47
N GLU A 316 5.18 -24.54 27.61
CA GLU A 316 3.86 -24.42 28.19
C GLU A 316 3.14 -23.17 27.69
N TRP A 317 2.19 -23.38 26.78
CA TRP A 317 1.41 -22.33 26.14
C TRP A 317 0.05 -22.11 26.83
N VAL A 318 -0.31 -20.84 27.02
CA VAL A 318 -1.65 -20.37 27.39
C VAL A 318 -2.39 -19.93 26.13
N TYR A 319 -3.55 -20.52 25.86
CA TYR A 319 -4.32 -20.28 24.64
C TYR A 319 -5.52 -19.38 24.89
N ILE A 320 -5.78 -18.45 23.98
CA ILE A 320 -6.98 -17.61 23.98
C ILE A 320 -7.60 -17.53 22.59
N ASN A 321 -8.94 -17.60 22.53
CA ASN A 321 -9.69 -17.33 21.30
C ASN A 321 -10.19 -15.88 21.30
N VAL A 322 -9.44 -15.01 20.62
CA VAL A 322 -9.73 -13.56 20.53
C VAL A 322 -10.91 -13.22 19.60
N PHE A 323 -11.36 -14.16 18.77
CA PHE A 323 -12.51 -13.97 17.89
C PHE A 323 -13.85 -14.35 18.55
N SER A 324 -13.82 -15.06 19.68
CA SER A 324 -15.04 -15.47 20.38
C SER A 324 -15.17 -14.76 21.72
N SER A 325 -15.37 -15.51 22.80
CA SER A 325 -15.65 -15.01 24.16
C SER A 325 -14.41 -14.59 24.96
N GLY A 326 -13.22 -14.58 24.37
CA GLY A 326 -11.98 -14.25 25.08
C GLY A 326 -11.61 -15.25 26.17
N LYS A 327 -12.25 -16.42 26.21
CA LYS A 327 -11.98 -17.46 27.21
C LYS A 327 -10.60 -18.07 26.98
N ILE A 328 -9.87 -18.22 28.07
CA ILE A 328 -8.67 -19.05 28.13
C ILE A 328 -9.05 -20.50 27.87
N LEU A 329 -8.29 -21.19 27.02
CA LEU A 329 -8.50 -22.57 26.63
C LEU A 329 -7.35 -23.42 27.19
N SER A 330 -7.71 -24.47 27.94
CA SER A 330 -6.71 -25.45 28.39
C SER A 330 -6.31 -26.38 27.26
N ARG A 331 -5.10 -26.94 27.37
CA ARG A 331 -4.60 -27.98 26.44
C ARG A 331 -5.58 -29.15 26.32
N ASP A 332 -6.08 -29.67 27.44
CA ASP A 332 -7.03 -30.77 27.46
C ASP A 332 -8.34 -30.44 26.72
N ARG A 333 -8.81 -29.20 26.84
CA ARG A 333 -9.99 -28.74 26.12
C ARG A 333 -9.75 -28.71 24.61
N LEU A 334 -8.59 -28.22 24.18
CA LEU A 334 -8.22 -28.19 22.77
C LEU A 334 -8.04 -29.61 22.19
N LEU A 335 -7.39 -30.51 22.92
CA LEU A 335 -7.27 -31.92 22.55
C LEU A 335 -8.63 -32.60 22.42
N SER A 336 -9.56 -32.30 23.33
CA SER A 336 -10.94 -32.80 23.27
C SER A 336 -11.68 -32.29 22.02
N LEU A 337 -11.47 -31.01 21.66
CA LEU A 337 -12.05 -30.43 20.44
C LEU A 337 -11.47 -31.07 19.17
N LEU A 338 -10.16 -31.33 19.12
CA LEU A 338 -9.52 -32.06 18.02
C LEU A 338 -10.09 -33.47 17.88
N GLY A 339 -10.29 -34.18 19.00
CA GLY A 339 -10.94 -35.49 19.01
C GLY A 339 -12.35 -35.45 18.41
N ALA A 340 -13.15 -34.44 18.77
CA ALA A 340 -14.49 -34.25 18.21
C ALA A 340 -14.48 -33.90 16.71
N MET A 341 -13.39 -33.30 16.20
CA MET A 341 -13.19 -33.00 14.78
C MET A 341 -12.60 -34.18 13.98
N GLY A 342 -12.40 -35.35 14.60
CA GLY A 342 -11.77 -36.51 13.97
C GLY A 342 -10.26 -36.38 13.78
N GLN A 343 -9.62 -35.45 14.49
CA GLN A 343 -8.18 -35.18 14.48
C GLN A 343 -7.53 -35.63 15.81
N ALA A 344 -8.01 -36.73 16.40
CA ALA A 344 -7.52 -37.23 17.66
C ALA A 344 -6.02 -37.58 17.58
N GLY A 345 -5.20 -37.05 18.50
CA GLY A 345 -3.76 -37.30 18.54
C GLY A 345 -2.89 -36.33 17.74
N GLU A 346 -3.49 -35.48 16.89
CA GLU A 346 -2.79 -34.49 16.06
C GLU A 346 -2.38 -33.25 16.88
N THR A 347 -1.41 -33.41 17.78
CA THR A 347 -0.97 -32.34 18.70
C THR A 347 -0.33 -31.14 18.01
N ARG A 348 0.13 -31.29 16.75
CA ARG A 348 0.70 -30.21 15.93
C ARG A 348 -0.21 -28.99 15.75
N PHE A 349 -1.54 -29.17 15.86
CA PHE A 349 -2.50 -28.06 15.78
C PHE A 349 -2.49 -27.13 16.99
N LEU A 350 -1.73 -27.48 18.03
CA LEU A 350 -1.50 -26.66 19.21
C LEU A 350 -0.20 -25.85 19.09
N ASP A 351 0.67 -26.19 18.14
CA ASP A 351 1.95 -25.51 17.99
C ASP A 351 1.75 -24.11 17.39
N PRO A 352 2.62 -23.14 17.75
CA PRO A 352 2.67 -21.85 17.07
C PRO A 352 2.77 -22.01 15.54
N ALA A 353 1.92 -21.28 14.81
CA ALA A 353 1.99 -21.20 13.36
C ALA A 353 3.12 -20.26 12.94
N SER A 354 3.87 -20.63 11.89
CA SER A 354 4.91 -19.75 11.34
C SER A 354 4.29 -18.54 10.64
N ALA A 355 5.04 -17.44 10.56
CA ALA A 355 4.69 -16.25 9.81
C ALA A 355 4.39 -16.58 8.35
N ARG A 356 5.16 -17.50 7.75
CA ARG A 356 4.92 -18.00 6.38
C ARG A 356 3.56 -18.67 6.27
N GLU A 357 3.23 -19.61 7.16
CA GLU A 357 1.93 -20.29 7.16
C GLU A 357 0.79 -19.27 7.27
N MET A 358 0.92 -18.33 8.20
CA MET A 358 -0.10 -17.29 8.42
C MET A 358 -0.25 -16.36 7.22
N CYS A 359 0.83 -15.94 6.58
CA CYS A 359 0.78 -15.12 5.36
C CYS A 359 0.12 -15.87 4.20
N LEU A 360 0.39 -17.18 4.03
CA LEU A 360 -0.30 -18.00 3.04
C LEU A 360 -1.81 -18.10 3.33
N ARG A 361 -2.20 -18.17 4.60
CA ARG A 361 -3.62 -18.13 5.00
C ARG A 361 -4.27 -16.78 4.70
N VAL A 362 -3.57 -15.66 4.97
CA VAL A 362 -4.04 -14.31 4.62
C VAL A 362 -4.23 -14.18 3.11
N ALA A 363 -3.27 -14.62 2.31
CA ALA A 363 -3.35 -14.59 0.85
C ALA A 363 -4.58 -15.36 0.33
N ARG A 364 -4.83 -16.56 0.86
CA ARG A 364 -5.99 -17.38 0.51
C ARG A 364 -7.31 -16.73 0.95
N ASN A 365 -7.35 -16.13 2.14
CA ASN A 365 -8.53 -15.41 2.62
C ASN A 365 -8.86 -14.20 1.73
N ILE A 366 -7.85 -13.44 1.31
CA ILE A 366 -8.01 -12.34 0.35
C ILE A 366 -8.55 -12.87 -0.99
N LEU A 367 -7.96 -13.94 -1.52
CA LEU A 367 -8.43 -14.56 -2.76
C LEU A 367 -9.90 -14.97 -2.67
N THR A 368 -10.30 -15.65 -1.59
CA THR A 368 -11.70 -16.02 -1.35
C THR A 368 -12.58 -14.78 -1.23
N ALA A 369 -12.16 -13.74 -0.50
CA ALA A 369 -12.95 -12.53 -0.32
C ALA A 369 -13.17 -11.77 -1.64
N VAL A 370 -12.20 -11.75 -2.56
CA VAL A 370 -12.39 -11.16 -3.88
C VAL A 370 -13.37 -11.99 -4.71
N GLN A 371 -13.24 -13.32 -4.71
CA GLN A 371 -14.12 -14.22 -5.46
C GLN A 371 -15.56 -14.23 -4.95
N THR A 372 -15.77 -14.15 -3.63
CA THR A 372 -17.10 -14.13 -3.01
C THR A 372 -17.69 -12.72 -2.95
N GLY A 373 -16.85 -11.69 -2.83
CA GLY A 373 -17.25 -10.29 -2.74
C GLY A 373 -17.93 -9.76 -4.01
N GLU A 374 -17.61 -10.30 -5.18
CA GLU A 374 -18.34 -10.04 -6.44
C GLU A 374 -19.81 -10.51 -6.39
N GLN A 375 -20.13 -11.46 -5.49
CA GLN A 375 -21.43 -12.12 -5.40
C GLN A 375 -22.24 -11.72 -4.15
N ALA A 376 -21.64 -10.98 -3.21
CA ALA A 376 -22.26 -10.64 -1.92
C ALA A 376 -23.11 -9.36 -2.00
N PRO A 377 -24.33 -9.32 -1.42
CA PRO A 377 -25.10 -8.08 -1.30
C PRO A 377 -24.40 -7.11 -0.32
N GLY A 378 -23.97 -5.93 -0.77
CA GLY A 378 -23.25 -4.96 0.07
C GLY A 378 -22.56 -3.82 -0.69
N ILE A 379 -21.49 -3.28 -0.10
CA ILE A 379 -20.64 -2.24 -0.71
C ILE A 379 -19.95 -2.84 -1.95
N PRO A 380 -20.16 -2.30 -3.17
CA PRO A 380 -19.53 -2.82 -4.37
C PRO A 380 -18.01 -2.80 -4.24
N LEU A 381 -17.37 -3.93 -4.46
CA LEU A 381 -15.91 -4.00 -4.53
C LEU A 381 -15.44 -3.29 -5.81
N ARG A 382 -14.71 -2.18 -5.66
CA ARG A 382 -14.14 -1.46 -6.81
C ARG A 382 -13.12 -2.36 -7.52
N HIS A 383 -13.14 -2.35 -8.85
CA HIS A 383 -12.25 -3.16 -9.68
C HIS A 383 -10.77 -2.95 -9.34
N GLU A 384 -10.34 -1.69 -9.21
CA GLU A 384 -8.96 -1.33 -8.83
C GLU A 384 -8.54 -1.95 -7.48
N THR A 385 -9.45 -2.00 -6.52
CA THR A 385 -9.18 -2.60 -5.20
C THR A 385 -9.07 -4.11 -5.29
N ALA A 386 -9.94 -4.76 -6.08
CA ALA A 386 -9.86 -6.19 -6.33
C ALA A 386 -8.54 -6.57 -7.01
N ILE A 387 -8.17 -5.86 -8.07
CA ILE A 387 -6.93 -6.08 -8.83
C ILE A 387 -5.70 -5.88 -7.94
N ALA A 388 -5.64 -4.81 -7.15
CA ALA A 388 -4.54 -4.59 -6.21
C ALA A 388 -4.42 -5.71 -5.15
N ALA A 389 -5.56 -6.20 -4.65
CA ALA A 389 -5.59 -7.31 -3.71
C ALA A 389 -5.10 -8.62 -4.35
N LEU A 390 -5.60 -8.96 -5.53
CA LEU A 390 -5.16 -10.11 -6.32
C LEU A 390 -3.66 -10.04 -6.66
N TYR A 391 -3.15 -8.85 -6.96
CA TYR A 391 -1.74 -8.64 -7.23
C TYR A 391 -0.86 -8.88 -5.99
N SER A 392 -1.30 -8.44 -4.81
CA SER A 392 -0.61 -8.77 -3.55
C SER A 392 -0.58 -10.28 -3.27
N VAL A 393 -1.69 -10.98 -3.59
CA VAL A 393 -1.81 -12.44 -3.42
C VAL A 393 -0.87 -13.17 -4.37
N SER A 394 -0.78 -12.79 -5.64
CA SER A 394 0.10 -13.49 -6.61
C SER A 394 1.56 -13.42 -6.18
N HIS A 395 2.03 -12.25 -5.69
CA HIS A 395 3.38 -12.08 -5.15
C HIS A 395 3.62 -12.92 -3.90
N ALA A 396 2.72 -12.84 -2.92
CA ALA A 396 2.85 -13.58 -1.66
C ALA A 396 2.85 -15.09 -1.90
N LEU A 397 1.94 -15.61 -2.73
CA LEU A 397 1.89 -17.03 -3.06
C LEU A 397 3.12 -17.49 -3.84
N PHE A 398 3.61 -16.70 -4.80
CA PHE A 398 4.83 -17.01 -5.53
C PHE A 398 6.05 -17.16 -4.60
N LEU A 399 6.24 -16.22 -3.67
CA LEU A 399 7.40 -16.23 -2.76
C LEU A 399 7.28 -17.26 -1.63
N LEU A 400 6.08 -17.45 -1.08
CA LEU A 400 5.88 -18.21 0.15
C LEU A 400 5.52 -19.69 -0.09
N THR A 401 5.06 -20.09 -1.29
CA THR A 401 4.61 -21.48 -1.51
C THR A 401 5.76 -22.47 -1.44
N ASN A 402 6.85 -22.25 -2.17
CA ASN A 402 8.07 -23.04 -2.05
C ASN A 402 9.32 -22.14 -1.91
N PRO A 403 9.64 -21.70 -0.69
CA PRO A 403 10.75 -20.78 -0.45
C PRO A 403 12.14 -21.40 -0.70
N GLN A 404 12.26 -22.73 -0.82
CA GLN A 404 13.54 -23.39 -1.14
C GLN A 404 14.13 -22.92 -2.47
N LEU A 405 13.27 -22.59 -3.43
CA LEU A 405 13.69 -22.09 -4.75
C LEU A 405 14.40 -20.73 -4.65
N LEU A 406 14.12 -19.93 -3.62
CA LEU A 406 14.74 -18.61 -3.42
C LEU A 406 16.20 -18.70 -2.97
N ILE A 407 16.61 -19.85 -2.42
CA ILE A 407 17.98 -20.11 -1.94
C ILE A 407 18.73 -21.13 -2.80
N GLY A 408 18.25 -21.41 -4.02
CA GLY A 408 18.89 -22.31 -4.97
C GLY A 408 18.54 -23.79 -4.78
N GLY A 409 17.44 -24.11 -4.08
CA GLY A 409 16.91 -25.46 -4.01
C GLY A 409 16.55 -26.03 -5.39
N GLU A 410 16.68 -27.34 -5.54
CA GLU A 410 16.33 -28.04 -6.78
C GLU A 410 14.82 -27.99 -7.05
N ARG A 411 14.46 -27.80 -8.32
CA ARG A 411 13.07 -27.87 -8.76
C ARG A 411 12.56 -29.30 -8.75
N THR A 412 11.32 -29.47 -8.31
CA THR A 412 10.60 -30.74 -8.29
C THR A 412 9.29 -30.64 -9.08
N ALA A 413 8.66 -31.77 -9.37
CA ALA A 413 7.34 -31.80 -10.02
C ALA A 413 6.23 -31.12 -9.19
N LEU A 414 6.47 -30.86 -7.90
CA LEU A 414 5.54 -30.19 -6.98
C LEU A 414 5.54 -28.66 -7.14
N ASP A 415 6.44 -28.08 -7.96
CA ASP A 415 6.57 -26.62 -8.13
C ASP A 415 5.60 -26.03 -9.16
N ARG A 416 4.67 -26.83 -9.71
CA ARG A 416 3.69 -26.35 -10.70
C ARG A 416 2.81 -25.22 -10.17
N ASP A 417 2.48 -25.25 -8.88
CA ASP A 417 1.68 -24.18 -8.26
C ASP A 417 2.45 -22.85 -8.24
N VAL A 418 3.77 -22.89 -8.01
CA VAL A 418 4.63 -21.68 -8.04
C VAL A 418 4.66 -21.08 -9.44
N ASP A 419 4.80 -21.93 -10.48
CA ASP A 419 4.76 -21.48 -11.86
C ASP A 419 3.40 -20.87 -12.22
N GLN A 420 2.29 -21.45 -11.75
CA GLN A 420 0.95 -20.89 -11.98
C GLN A 420 0.77 -19.51 -11.32
N TYR A 421 1.22 -19.35 -10.06
CA TYR A 421 1.16 -18.05 -9.38
C TYR A 421 2.05 -17.01 -10.06
N PHE A 422 3.20 -17.44 -10.58
CA PHE A 422 4.07 -16.58 -11.37
C PHE A 422 3.43 -16.15 -12.69
N GLU A 423 2.81 -17.06 -13.44
CA GLU A 423 2.08 -16.73 -14.68
C GLU A 423 0.93 -15.77 -14.43
N TRP A 424 0.20 -15.95 -13.33
CA TRP A 424 -0.82 -15.01 -12.91
C TRP A 424 -0.25 -13.62 -12.62
N MET A 425 0.86 -13.55 -11.87
CA MET A 425 1.58 -12.30 -11.62
C MET A 425 2.05 -11.64 -12.93
N CYS A 426 2.56 -12.42 -13.89
CA CYS A 426 2.92 -11.92 -15.23
C CYS A 426 1.74 -11.28 -15.94
N SER A 427 0.58 -11.94 -15.93
CA SER A 427 -0.62 -11.39 -16.56
C SER A 427 -1.03 -10.05 -15.97
N LEU A 428 -0.98 -9.92 -14.63
CA LEU A 428 -1.30 -8.67 -13.94
C LEU A 428 -0.28 -7.56 -14.22
N ILE A 429 1.02 -7.88 -14.27
CA ILE A 429 2.06 -6.92 -14.63
C ILE A 429 1.88 -6.44 -16.07
N GLN A 430 1.59 -7.35 -17.01
CA GLN A 430 1.42 -6.99 -18.40
C GLN A 430 0.19 -6.08 -18.62
N SER A 431 -0.94 -6.37 -17.97
CA SER A 431 -2.20 -5.64 -18.24
C SER A 431 -2.42 -4.42 -17.34
N GLU A 432 -2.09 -4.51 -16.04
CA GLU A 432 -2.47 -3.50 -15.04
C GLU A 432 -1.26 -2.75 -14.45
N PHE A 433 -0.11 -3.43 -14.31
CA PHE A 433 1.07 -2.90 -13.60
C PHE A 433 2.35 -2.95 -14.43
N PRO A 434 2.39 -2.40 -15.66
CA PRO A 434 3.56 -2.53 -16.53
C PRO A 434 4.83 -1.91 -15.93
N LEU A 435 4.69 -0.91 -15.05
CA LEU A 435 5.80 -0.27 -14.35
C LEU A 435 6.57 -1.20 -13.40
N ASP A 436 6.01 -2.36 -13.10
CA ASP A 436 6.54 -3.37 -12.18
C ASP A 436 7.23 -4.54 -12.92
N VAL A 437 7.58 -4.38 -14.20
CA VAL A 437 8.32 -5.39 -15.02
C VAL A 437 9.57 -5.93 -14.33
N HIS A 438 10.22 -5.11 -13.49
CA HIS A 438 11.39 -5.51 -12.71
C HIS A 438 11.18 -6.77 -11.88
N TYR A 439 9.98 -7.00 -11.33
CA TYR A 439 9.71 -8.22 -10.57
C TYR A 439 9.81 -9.48 -11.42
N LEU A 440 9.42 -9.39 -12.69
CA LEU A 440 9.57 -10.50 -13.64
C LEU A 440 11.05 -10.78 -13.92
N GLU A 441 11.85 -9.73 -14.07
CA GLU A 441 13.30 -9.83 -14.29
C GLU A 441 14.02 -10.44 -13.08
N CYS A 442 13.67 -10.01 -11.87
CA CYS A 442 14.21 -10.58 -10.62
C CYS A 442 13.84 -12.04 -10.42
N ALA A 443 12.72 -12.50 -10.97
CA ALA A 443 12.28 -13.89 -10.86
C ALA A 443 13.03 -14.81 -11.83
N LEU A 444 13.63 -14.31 -12.92
CA LEU A 444 14.28 -15.12 -13.97
C LEU A 444 15.22 -16.24 -13.47
N PRO A 445 16.04 -16.05 -12.42
CA PRO A 445 16.92 -17.11 -11.90
C PRO A 445 16.16 -18.32 -11.33
N ILE A 446 14.93 -18.10 -10.85
CA ILE A 446 14.10 -19.09 -10.15
C ILE A 446 13.24 -19.91 -11.14
N LEU A 447 13.02 -19.37 -12.34
CA LEU A 447 12.18 -19.97 -13.37
C LEU A 447 12.91 -21.07 -14.14
N SER A 448 12.11 -22.01 -14.68
CA SER A 448 12.58 -23.01 -15.63
C SER A 448 13.09 -22.37 -16.94
N SER A 449 13.94 -23.06 -17.68
CA SER A 449 14.59 -22.52 -18.89
C SER A 449 13.60 -22.04 -19.95
N ASP A 450 12.54 -22.81 -20.19
CA ASP A 450 11.52 -22.49 -21.20
C ASP A 450 10.72 -21.24 -20.82
N VAL A 451 10.29 -21.18 -19.55
CA VAL A 451 9.57 -20.02 -19.01
C VAL A 451 10.46 -18.79 -19.03
N ARG A 452 11.73 -18.92 -18.63
CA ARG A 452 12.71 -17.82 -18.59
C ARG A 452 12.86 -17.11 -19.95
N THR A 453 12.91 -17.87 -21.03
CA THR A 453 13.06 -17.30 -22.39
C THR A 453 11.83 -16.49 -22.78
N ARG A 454 10.62 -17.03 -22.56
CA ARG A 454 9.36 -16.32 -22.81
C ARG A 454 9.25 -15.03 -22.00
N ILE A 455 9.61 -15.07 -20.72
CA ILE A 455 9.54 -13.90 -19.83
C ILE A 455 10.53 -12.82 -20.23
N ARG A 456 11.75 -13.19 -20.66
CA ARG A 456 12.72 -12.22 -21.16
C ARG A 456 12.16 -11.43 -22.35
N ALA A 457 11.60 -12.13 -23.34
CA ALA A 457 10.99 -11.50 -24.50
C ALA A 457 9.80 -10.60 -24.10
N LEU A 458 9.00 -11.00 -23.11
CA LEU A 458 7.92 -10.16 -22.57
C LEU A 458 8.47 -8.89 -21.90
N CYS A 459 9.51 -9.00 -21.07
CA CYS A 459 10.12 -7.83 -20.43
C CYS A 459 10.70 -6.86 -21.47
N GLU A 460 11.36 -7.40 -22.50
CA GLU A 460 11.87 -6.60 -23.62
C GLU A 460 10.72 -5.87 -24.34
N ALA A 461 9.63 -6.56 -24.66
CA ALA A 461 8.45 -5.95 -25.30
C ALA A 461 7.82 -4.83 -24.45
N ILE A 462 7.67 -5.03 -23.13
CA ILE A 462 7.13 -4.00 -22.21
C ILE A 462 8.05 -2.77 -22.18
N ARG A 463 9.37 -2.97 -22.19
CA ARG A 463 10.36 -1.88 -22.21
C ARG A 463 10.37 -1.13 -23.54
N GLU A 464 10.26 -1.84 -24.66
CA GLU A 464 10.15 -1.26 -25.98
C GLU A 464 8.88 -0.41 -26.10
N GLU A 465 7.75 -0.90 -25.58
CA GLU A 465 6.49 -0.15 -25.55
C GLU A 465 6.58 1.12 -24.69
N ASP A 466 7.19 1.05 -23.50
CA ASP A 466 7.40 2.24 -22.64
C ASP A 466 8.37 3.26 -23.25
N ALA A 467 9.33 2.82 -24.06
CA ALA A 467 10.28 3.69 -24.74
C ALA A 467 9.72 4.31 -26.03
N ALA A 468 8.71 3.68 -26.64
CA ALA A 468 8.09 4.14 -27.86
C ALA A 468 7.22 5.39 -27.65
N ASN A 469 7.18 6.27 -28.66
CA ASN A 469 6.21 7.36 -28.67
C ASN A 469 4.80 6.79 -28.86
N LYS A 470 3.81 7.43 -28.23
CA LYS A 470 2.40 7.08 -28.46
C LYS A 470 2.06 7.30 -29.93
N GLU A 471 1.32 6.34 -30.50
CA GLU A 471 0.78 6.47 -31.85
C GLU A 471 -0.21 7.64 -31.88
N GLN A 472 0.03 8.60 -32.77
CA GLN A 472 -0.83 9.76 -32.90
C GLN A 472 -2.11 9.39 -33.65
N LYS A 473 -3.26 9.62 -33.03
CA LYS A 473 -4.57 9.52 -33.67
C LYS A 473 -4.82 10.81 -34.48
N LEU A 474 -4.64 10.72 -35.80
CA LEU A 474 -4.81 11.85 -36.74
C LEU A 474 -6.26 12.11 -37.10
N VAL A 475 -6.64 13.39 -37.24
CA VAL A 475 -8.03 13.77 -37.49
C VAL A 475 -8.51 13.49 -38.91
N ASN A 476 -9.35 12.47 -39.06
CA ASN A 476 -9.92 12.02 -40.35
C ASN A 476 -11.43 12.30 -40.51
N GLY A 477 -11.99 13.22 -39.70
CA GLY A 477 -13.41 13.57 -39.72
C GLY A 477 -13.79 14.63 -38.67
N GLU A 478 -15.07 14.98 -38.58
CA GLU A 478 -15.57 15.96 -37.60
C GLU A 478 -15.75 15.32 -36.22
N ILE A 479 -14.80 15.57 -35.31
CA ILE A 479 -14.94 15.28 -33.88
C ILE A 479 -15.71 16.44 -33.23
N LYS A 480 -16.96 16.19 -32.83
CA LYS A 480 -17.83 17.24 -32.27
C LYS A 480 -17.44 17.66 -30.86
N TRP A 481 -16.97 16.71 -30.04
CA TRP A 481 -16.72 16.93 -28.63
C TRP A 481 -15.23 16.75 -28.31
N PRO A 482 -14.55 17.78 -27.79
CA PRO A 482 -13.12 17.70 -27.51
C PRO A 482 -12.82 16.83 -26.29
N ILE A 483 -11.56 16.45 -26.14
CA ILE A 483 -11.08 15.79 -24.93
C ILE A 483 -11.30 16.71 -23.72
N GLY A 484 -11.69 16.12 -22.60
CA GLY A 484 -12.01 16.83 -21.37
C GLY A 484 -13.41 17.41 -21.29
N HIS A 485 -14.22 17.30 -22.35
CA HIS A 485 -15.63 17.68 -22.31
C HIS A 485 -16.39 16.87 -21.26
N VAL A 486 -17.03 17.55 -20.32
CA VAL A 486 -17.87 16.95 -19.28
C VAL A 486 -19.32 16.95 -19.76
N PHE A 487 -19.98 15.79 -19.71
CA PHE A 487 -21.34 15.65 -20.23
C PHE A 487 -22.18 14.68 -19.43
N ARG A 488 -23.50 14.81 -19.57
CA ARG A 488 -24.47 13.80 -19.16
C ARG A 488 -24.84 12.91 -20.34
N HIS A 489 -24.71 11.61 -20.19
CA HIS A 489 -25.10 10.67 -21.24
C HIS A 489 -26.60 10.79 -21.56
N ARG A 490 -26.96 10.89 -22.84
CA ARG A 490 -28.34 11.15 -23.32
C ARG A 490 -29.37 10.18 -22.73
N LEU A 491 -29.09 8.88 -22.83
CA LEU A 491 -30.03 7.81 -22.42
C LEU A 491 -29.88 7.39 -20.95
N PHE A 492 -28.68 6.99 -20.54
CA PHE A 492 -28.40 6.45 -19.21
C PHE A 492 -28.15 7.50 -18.11
N ARG A 493 -28.06 8.79 -18.47
CA ARG A 493 -28.00 9.93 -17.54
C ARG A 493 -26.84 9.96 -16.56
N TYR A 494 -25.82 9.10 -16.66
CA TYR A 494 -24.58 9.24 -15.90
C TYR A 494 -23.74 10.43 -16.40
N VAL A 495 -22.87 10.97 -15.53
CA VAL A 495 -21.91 12.03 -15.89
C VAL A 495 -20.60 11.38 -16.31
N ALA A 496 -19.98 11.90 -17.37
CA ALA A 496 -18.69 11.41 -17.83
C ALA A 496 -17.82 12.52 -18.42
N VAL A 497 -16.52 12.24 -18.50
CA VAL A 497 -15.51 13.09 -19.14
C VAL A 497 -14.87 12.32 -20.29
N ILE A 498 -14.75 12.97 -21.46
CA ILE A 498 -14.10 12.39 -22.64
C ILE A 498 -12.59 12.36 -22.41
N ARG A 499 -11.96 11.17 -22.49
CA ARG A 499 -10.49 11.00 -22.39
C ARG A 499 -9.81 10.67 -23.71
N GLY A 500 -10.57 10.38 -24.76
CA GLY A 500 -10.08 10.01 -26.09
C GLY A 500 -11.23 9.70 -27.03
N TRP A 501 -10.93 9.49 -28.31
CA TRP A 501 -11.92 9.19 -29.34
C TRP A 501 -11.37 8.25 -30.41
N ASP A 502 -12.27 7.62 -31.17
CA ASP A 502 -12.01 6.93 -32.44
C ASP A 502 -12.97 7.48 -33.51
N TYR A 503 -12.51 7.61 -34.76
CA TYR A 503 -13.32 8.14 -35.87
C TYR A 503 -14.56 7.32 -36.21
N LYS A 504 -14.47 6.03 -35.93
CA LYS A 504 -15.49 5.03 -36.13
C LYS A 504 -15.41 4.07 -34.96
N CYS A 505 -16.43 3.24 -34.79
CA CYS A 505 -16.39 2.19 -33.78
C CYS A 505 -15.25 1.19 -34.08
N GLU A 506 -14.25 1.14 -33.22
CA GLU A 506 -13.13 0.18 -33.26
C GLU A 506 -13.35 -1.03 -32.34
N ALA A 507 -14.50 -1.09 -31.65
CA ALA A 507 -14.85 -2.23 -30.81
C ALA A 507 -15.06 -3.54 -31.60
N SER A 508 -14.93 -4.68 -30.92
CA SER A 508 -15.10 -5.99 -31.54
C SER A 508 -16.52 -6.21 -32.09
N GLU A 509 -16.65 -7.04 -33.14
CA GLU A 509 -17.96 -7.40 -33.71
C GLU A 509 -18.95 -7.94 -32.67
N GLN A 510 -18.45 -8.72 -31.71
CA GLN A 510 -19.25 -9.24 -30.61
C GLN A 510 -19.84 -8.11 -29.77
N TRP A 511 -18.99 -7.15 -29.36
CA TRP A 511 -19.42 -6.00 -28.57
C TRP A 511 -20.41 -5.12 -29.34
N ILE A 512 -20.15 -4.90 -30.63
CA ILE A 512 -21.05 -4.11 -31.48
C ILE A 512 -22.44 -4.74 -31.54
N ARG A 513 -22.53 -6.06 -31.77
CA ARG A 513 -23.82 -6.78 -31.79
C ARG A 513 -24.51 -6.71 -30.43
N GLN A 514 -23.76 -6.90 -29.34
CA GLN A 514 -24.29 -6.85 -27.98
C GLN A 514 -24.86 -5.47 -27.65
N MET A 515 -24.14 -4.40 -28.00
CA MET A 515 -24.55 -3.01 -27.76
C MET A 515 -25.45 -2.43 -28.85
N ARG A 516 -25.79 -3.24 -29.88
CA ARG A 516 -26.65 -2.89 -31.01
C ARG A 516 -26.22 -1.60 -31.73
N VAL A 517 -24.91 -1.38 -31.90
CA VAL A 517 -24.38 -0.15 -32.51
C VAL A 517 -24.94 0.08 -33.91
N ASP A 518 -25.17 -0.98 -34.69
CA ASP A 518 -25.72 -0.89 -36.04
C ASP A 518 -27.17 -0.35 -36.11
N THR A 519 -27.87 -0.35 -34.98
CA THR A 519 -29.24 0.18 -34.88
C THR A 519 -29.28 1.67 -34.51
N LEU A 520 -28.12 2.25 -34.19
CA LEU A 520 -28.00 3.67 -33.91
C LEU A 520 -28.21 4.49 -35.20
N PRO A 521 -28.82 5.69 -35.12
CA PRO A 521 -29.03 6.60 -36.24
C PRO A 521 -27.83 6.79 -37.18
N HIS A 522 -26.61 6.86 -36.63
CA HIS A 522 -25.38 7.00 -37.42
C HIS A 522 -24.47 5.76 -37.40
N GLY A 523 -24.96 4.65 -36.82
CA GLY A 523 -24.30 3.35 -36.81
C GLY A 523 -22.86 3.40 -36.31
N ARG A 524 -22.01 2.57 -36.92
CA ARG A 524 -20.57 2.44 -36.61
C ARG A 524 -19.69 3.54 -37.20
N ASN A 525 -20.20 4.27 -38.18
CA ASN A 525 -19.40 5.21 -38.99
C ASN A 525 -19.33 6.62 -38.37
N GLN A 526 -19.98 6.83 -37.23
CA GLN A 526 -19.81 8.03 -36.42
C GLN A 526 -18.63 7.89 -35.44
N PRO A 527 -18.10 9.00 -34.89
CA PRO A 527 -17.12 8.95 -33.84
C PRO A 527 -17.63 8.26 -32.56
N PHE A 528 -16.73 7.57 -31.89
CA PHE A 528 -16.94 6.99 -30.56
C PHE A 528 -15.92 7.56 -29.58
N TYR A 529 -16.35 7.78 -28.35
CA TYR A 529 -15.56 8.40 -27.30
C TYR A 529 -15.22 7.38 -26.21
N HIS A 530 -13.96 7.36 -25.82
CA HIS A 530 -13.50 6.73 -24.59
C HIS A 530 -13.74 7.71 -23.45
N VAL A 531 -14.55 7.32 -22.46
CA VAL A 531 -14.98 8.22 -21.38
C VAL A 531 -14.71 7.61 -20.01
N ILE A 532 -14.49 8.48 -19.01
CA ILE A 532 -14.43 8.13 -17.59
C ILE A 532 -15.73 8.62 -16.96
N VAL A 533 -16.44 7.73 -16.27
CA VAL A 533 -17.68 8.03 -15.55
C VAL A 533 -17.37 8.50 -14.13
N ASP A 534 -18.31 9.21 -13.48
CA ASP A 534 -18.12 9.72 -12.13
C ASP A 534 -17.89 8.61 -11.08
N ASP A 535 -18.35 7.39 -11.34
CA ASP A 535 -18.05 6.17 -10.57
C ASP A 535 -16.64 5.59 -10.81
N GLY A 536 -15.85 6.19 -11.70
CA GLY A 536 -14.49 5.76 -12.08
C GLY A 536 -14.45 4.74 -13.23
N SER A 537 -15.60 4.21 -13.68
CA SER A 537 -15.64 3.22 -14.76
C SER A 537 -15.29 3.83 -16.13
N ALA A 538 -14.59 3.06 -16.96
CA ALA A 538 -14.36 3.41 -18.36
C ALA A 538 -15.52 2.91 -19.24
N ARG A 539 -15.98 3.75 -20.17
CA ARG A 539 -17.05 3.39 -21.14
C ARG A 539 -16.70 3.86 -22.56
N TYR A 540 -17.34 3.22 -23.54
CA TYR A 540 -17.20 3.56 -24.97
C TYR A 540 -18.54 4.04 -25.52
N VAL A 541 -18.59 5.29 -25.97
CA VAL A 541 -19.85 6.04 -26.16
C VAL A 541 -19.94 6.62 -27.57
N ALA A 542 -21.01 6.32 -28.30
CA ALA A 542 -21.28 6.93 -29.60
C ALA A 542 -21.52 8.44 -29.49
N GLN A 543 -21.02 9.22 -30.46
CA GLN A 543 -21.13 10.69 -30.48
C GLN A 543 -22.54 11.23 -30.26
N GLU A 544 -23.55 10.60 -30.84
CA GLU A 544 -24.95 11.01 -30.69
C GLU A 544 -25.51 10.91 -29.26
N ASN A 545 -24.83 10.20 -28.36
CA ASN A 545 -25.22 10.05 -26.96
C ASN A 545 -24.48 11.01 -26.02
N VAL A 546 -23.52 11.77 -26.53
CA VAL A 546 -22.85 12.85 -25.81
C VAL A 546 -23.70 14.12 -25.91
N THR A 547 -23.92 14.77 -24.76
CA THR A 547 -24.76 15.97 -24.69
C THR A 547 -23.95 17.19 -24.27
N ASP A 548 -24.60 18.35 -24.36
CA ASP A 548 -24.02 19.65 -23.99
C ASP A 548 -24.70 20.25 -22.76
N THR A 549 -25.27 19.39 -21.91
CA THR A 549 -25.98 19.84 -20.71
C THR A 549 -24.99 20.31 -19.65
N PRO A 550 -25.19 21.49 -19.02
CA PRO A 550 -24.38 21.91 -17.89
C PRO A 550 -24.41 20.88 -16.77
N ILE A 551 -23.27 20.71 -16.09
CA ILE A 551 -23.08 19.79 -14.98
C ILE A 551 -22.70 20.60 -13.74
N ASP A 552 -23.35 20.30 -12.62
CA ASP A 552 -23.16 21.03 -11.37
C ASP A 552 -21.79 20.76 -10.74
N ASP A 553 -21.29 21.70 -9.95
CA ASP A 553 -19.97 21.65 -9.32
C ASP A 553 -19.77 20.36 -8.50
N ASP A 554 -20.75 19.99 -7.66
CA ASP A 554 -20.71 18.78 -6.83
C ASP A 554 -20.58 17.49 -7.66
N GLU A 555 -21.12 17.47 -8.88
CA GLU A 555 -21.01 16.31 -9.76
C GLU A 555 -19.65 16.24 -10.46
N VAL A 556 -19.07 17.40 -10.77
CA VAL A 556 -17.70 17.49 -11.30
C VAL A 556 -16.67 17.11 -10.22
N ASP A 557 -16.91 17.49 -8.97
CA ASP A 557 -16.04 17.16 -7.84
C ASP A 557 -15.92 15.65 -7.60
N ARG A 558 -16.94 14.85 -7.96
CA ARG A 558 -16.88 13.38 -7.86
C ARG A 558 -15.73 12.77 -8.66
N PHE A 559 -15.36 13.35 -9.79
CA PHE A 559 -14.23 12.85 -10.60
C PHE A 559 -12.89 12.95 -9.86
N LEU A 560 -12.75 13.93 -8.95
CA LEU A 560 -11.50 14.16 -8.23
C LEU A 560 -11.22 13.06 -7.19
N ALA A 561 -12.24 12.27 -6.83
CA ALA A 561 -12.10 11.09 -5.97
C ALA A 561 -11.62 9.83 -6.71
N ASN A 562 -11.61 9.84 -8.05
CA ASN A 562 -11.20 8.70 -8.86
C ASN A 562 -9.67 8.66 -9.00
N GLU A 563 -9.04 7.60 -8.49
CA GLU A 563 -7.57 7.53 -8.40
C GLU A 563 -6.91 7.62 -9.79
N GLY A 564 -7.43 6.92 -10.80
CA GLY A 564 -6.90 6.93 -12.16
C GLY A 564 -7.14 8.22 -12.96
N PHE A 565 -7.96 9.16 -12.47
CA PHE A 565 -8.39 10.31 -13.25
C PHE A 565 -7.22 11.24 -13.65
N GLY A 566 -6.26 11.43 -12.74
CA GLY A 566 -5.07 12.24 -12.97
C GLY A 566 -4.09 11.65 -13.98
N ARG A 567 -4.26 10.39 -14.41
CA ARG A 567 -3.51 9.84 -15.55
C ARG A 567 -3.86 10.57 -16.84
N TYR A 568 -5.13 10.91 -17.02
CA TYR A 568 -5.69 11.43 -18.27
C TYR A 568 -5.79 12.94 -18.30
N PHE A 569 -5.92 13.59 -17.14
CA PHE A 569 -6.13 15.04 -17.06
C PHE A 569 -5.18 15.71 -16.07
N ARG A 570 -4.70 16.92 -16.41
CA ARG A 570 -3.75 17.70 -15.59
C ARG A 570 -4.42 18.69 -14.64
N LYS A 571 -5.58 19.23 -15.03
CA LYS A 571 -6.40 20.15 -14.23
C LYS A 571 -7.83 20.20 -14.77
N ARG A 572 -8.73 20.81 -14.00
CA ARG A 572 -10.02 21.31 -14.49
C ARG A 572 -9.93 22.80 -14.78
N GLU A 573 -10.79 23.28 -15.67
CA GLU A 573 -10.93 24.69 -15.99
C GLU A 573 -12.40 25.02 -16.27
N ARG A 574 -12.80 26.28 -16.00
CA ARG A 574 -14.06 26.80 -16.51
C ARG A 574 -13.84 27.48 -17.85
N ARG A 575 -14.63 27.07 -18.85
CA ARG A 575 -14.72 27.72 -20.15
C ARG A 575 -15.39 29.09 -20.02
N GLU A 576 -15.30 29.91 -21.07
CA GLU A 576 -15.93 31.23 -21.12
C GLU A 576 -17.46 31.18 -20.95
N ASP A 577 -18.09 30.07 -21.35
CA ASP A 577 -19.53 29.80 -21.18
C ASP A 577 -19.89 29.36 -19.74
N GLY A 578 -18.92 29.33 -18.83
CA GLY A 578 -19.07 28.96 -17.43
C GLY A 578 -19.03 27.46 -17.15
N ARG A 579 -18.89 26.61 -18.17
CA ARG A 579 -18.91 25.14 -18.00
C ARG A 579 -17.54 24.58 -17.64
N TRP A 580 -17.55 23.47 -16.90
CA TRP A 580 -16.34 22.71 -16.61
C TRP A 580 -15.83 21.94 -17.82
N THR A 581 -14.51 21.96 -17.98
CA THR A 581 -13.76 21.08 -18.85
C THR A 581 -12.53 20.59 -18.10
N PHE A 582 -12.01 19.44 -18.49
CA PHE A 582 -10.71 18.98 -18.04
C PHE A 582 -9.66 19.20 -19.13
N VAL A 583 -8.43 19.47 -18.71
CA VAL A 583 -7.31 19.67 -19.64
C VAL A 583 -6.53 18.37 -19.72
N ALA A 584 -6.28 17.89 -20.93
CA ALA A 584 -5.57 16.65 -21.20
C ALA A 584 -4.18 16.63 -20.54
N SER A 585 -3.76 15.44 -20.10
CA SER A 585 -2.39 15.20 -19.65
C SER A 585 -1.43 15.14 -20.85
N ALA A 586 -0.12 15.23 -20.60
CA ALA A 586 0.88 15.11 -21.66
C ALA A 586 0.82 13.75 -22.39
N GLU A 587 0.35 12.69 -21.73
CA GLU A 587 0.12 11.38 -22.36
C GLU A 587 -1.03 11.43 -23.36
N VAL A 588 -2.13 12.06 -22.97
CA VAL A 588 -3.32 12.20 -23.83
C VAL A 588 -3.06 13.19 -24.97
N GLU A 589 -2.37 14.31 -24.71
CA GLU A 589 -1.96 15.27 -25.75
C GLU A 589 -1.00 14.62 -26.78
N ALA A 590 -0.12 13.71 -26.35
CA ALA A 590 0.79 13.01 -27.25
C ALA A 590 0.06 12.02 -28.18
N GLU A 591 -1.02 11.39 -27.69
CA GLU A 591 -1.87 10.49 -28.47
C GLU A 591 -2.88 11.25 -29.35
N TYR A 592 -3.39 12.39 -28.88
CA TYR A 592 -4.43 13.20 -29.53
C TYR A 592 -3.98 14.67 -29.68
N PRO A 593 -3.03 14.97 -30.59
CA PRO A 593 -2.42 16.31 -30.69
C PRO A 593 -3.38 17.40 -31.20
N ASP A 594 -4.42 17.02 -31.93
CA ASP A 594 -5.39 17.93 -32.55
C ASP A 594 -6.67 18.12 -31.72
N SER A 595 -6.66 17.73 -30.44
CA SER A 595 -7.85 17.65 -29.56
C SER A 595 -8.19 18.91 -28.77
#